data_AF-A0A368XEK1-F1
#
_entry.id   AF-A0A368XEK1-F1
#
_cell.length_a   1.000
_cell.length_b   1.000
_cell.length_c   1.000
_cell.angle_alpha   90.00
_cell.angle_beta   90.00
_cell.angle_gamma   90.00
#
_symmetry.space_group_name_H-M   'P 1'
#
loop_
_entity.id
_entity.type
_entity.pdbx_description
1 polymer ?
#
loop_
_entity_poly.entity_id
_entity_poly.type
_entity_poly.pdbx_seq_one_letter_code
_entity_poly.pdbx_strand_id
1 'polypeptide(L)' 'MNPTDSSGQLALRAEADIVASRQLVRKLTQQLGFSLVDQTKMITAASELSRNTV' A
#
# COMPACT_ATOMS: atom_id res chain seq x y z
N MET A 1 -1.10 9.74 17.54
CA MET A 1 -1.18 8.77 16.44
C MET A 1 -0.01 7.80 16.63
N ASN A 2 -0.27 6.55 17.00
CA ASN A 2 0.77 5.65 17.50
C ASN A 2 1.73 5.23 16.37
N PRO A 3 3.06 5.33 16.55
CA PRO A 3 4.07 5.08 15.51
C PRO A 3 4.41 3.58 15.32
N THR A 4 3.56 2.66 15.78
CA THR A 4 3.92 1.24 15.97
C THR A 4 2.87 0.28 15.41
N ASP A 5 2.31 0.56 14.23
CA ASP A 5 1.62 -0.50 13.50
C ASP A 5 2.58 -1.14 12.50
N SER A 6 3.29 -2.15 12.97
CA SER A 6 4.17 -3.02 12.18
C SER A 6 3.40 -4.09 11.41
N SER A 7 2.06 -4.10 11.47
CA SER A 7 1.25 -5.22 10.97
C SER A 7 1.07 -5.27 9.45
N GLY A 8 1.54 -4.25 8.71
CA GLY A 8 1.26 -4.15 7.28
C GLY A 8 -0.21 -3.87 6.96
N GLN A 9 -1.01 -3.48 7.96
CA GLN A 9 -2.42 -3.11 7.80
C GLN A 9 -2.57 -1.58 7.70
N LEU A 10 -3.56 -1.14 6.93
CA LEU A 10 -3.92 0.26 6.77
C LEU A 10 -5.44 0.37 6.63
N ALA A 11 -6.06 1.22 7.43
CA ALA A 11 -7.49 1.53 7.28
C ALA A 11 -7.71 2.45 6.08
N LEU A 12 -8.72 2.17 5.27
CA LEU A 12 -9.15 3.00 4.15
C LEU A 12 -10.44 3.72 4.52
N ARG A 13 -10.38 5.02 4.76
CA ARG A 13 -11.49 5.87 5.23
C ARG A 13 -11.75 7.06 4.33
N ALA A 14 -10.75 7.50 3.57
CA ALA A 14 -10.84 8.61 2.64
C ALA A 14 -9.89 8.43 1.45
N GLU A 15 -10.05 9.25 0.41
CA GLU A 15 -9.19 9.20 -0.79
C GLU A 15 -7.70 9.36 -0.49
N ALA A 16 -7.35 10.13 0.56
CA ALA A 16 -5.97 10.30 1.00
C ALA A 16 -5.30 8.97 1.39
N ASP A 17 -6.09 8.00 1.89
CA ASP A 17 -5.59 6.69 2.31
C ASP A 17 -5.17 5.82 1.11
N ILE A 18 -5.65 6.12 -0.10
CA ILE A 18 -5.24 5.44 -1.33
C ILE A 18 -3.76 5.73 -1.61
N VAL A 19 -3.28 6.95 -1.33
CA VAL A 19 -1.86 7.30 -1.45
C VAL A 19 -1.04 6.56 -0.40
N ALA A 20 -1.51 6.52 0.85
CA ALA A 20 -0.85 5.80 1.93
C ALA A 20 -0.77 4.28 1.65
N SER A 21 -1.81 3.69 1.07
CA SER A 21 -1.87 2.28 0.66
C SER A 21 -0.79 1.95 -0.35
N ARG A 22 -0.64 2.77 -1.40
CA ARG A 22 0.44 2.62 -2.39
C ARG A 22 1.83 2.72 -1.78
N GLN A 23 2.03 3.64 -0.84
CA GLN A 23 3.32 3.82 -0.16
C GLN A 23 3.66 2.61 0.73
N LEU A 24 2.67 2.08 1.45
CA LEU A 24 2.84 0.88 2.28
C LEU A 24 3.21 -0.34 1.42
N VAL A 25 2.47 -0.59 0.34
CA VAL A 25 2.74 -1.72 -0.57
C VAL A 25 4.10 -1.56 -1.27
N ARG A 26 4.49 -0.34 -1.66
CA ARG A 26 5.84 -0.06 -2.17
C ARG A 26 6.92 -0.44 -1.15
N LYS A 27 6.78 0.00 0.10
CA LYS A 27 7.74 -0.32 1.17
C LYS A 27 7.86 -1.83 1.38
N LEU A 28 6.73 -2.54 1.47
CA LEU A 28 6.70 -3.99 1.70
C LEU A 28 7.35 -4.76 0.54
N THR A 29 6.98 -4.45 -0.70
CA THR A 29 7.54 -5.14 -1.88
C THR A 29 9.03 -4.88 -2.06
N GLN A 30 9.53 -3.69 -1.69
CA GLN A 30 10.97 -3.41 -1.63
C GLN A 30 11.68 -4.24 -0.56
N GLN A 31 11.11 -4.32 0.65
CA GLN A 31 11.67 -5.13 1.75
C GLN A 31 11.71 -6.62 1.41
N LEU A 32 10.74 -7.10 0.61
CA LEU A 32 10.66 -8.48 0.14
C LEU A 32 11.53 -8.76 -1.10
N GLY A 33 12.23 -7.75 -1.65
CA GLY A 33 13.15 -7.93 -2.78
C GLY A 33 12.47 -8.15 -4.13
N PHE A 34 11.24 -7.66 -4.33
CA PHE A 34 10.52 -7.81 -5.60
C PHE A 34 11.24 -7.03 -6.71
N SER A 35 11.11 -7.51 -7.96
CA SER A 35 11.59 -6.76 -9.13
C SER A 35 10.86 -5.41 -9.24
N LEU A 36 11.46 -4.40 -9.90
CA LEU A 36 10.78 -3.11 -10.11
C LEU A 36 9.45 -3.26 -10.88
N VAL A 37 9.39 -4.21 -11.81
CA VAL A 37 8.17 -4.53 -12.55
C VAL A 37 7.10 -5.07 -11.61
N ASP A 38 7.44 -5.99 -10.72
CA ASP A 38 6.47 -6.59 -9.79
C ASP A 38 6.06 -5.63 -8.69
N GLN A 39 6.97 -4.78 -8.18
CA GLN A 39 6.62 -3.67 -7.30
C GLN A 39 5.55 -2.77 -7.94
N THR A 40 5.73 -2.41 -9.21
CA THR A 40 4.79 -1.55 -9.94
C THR A 40 3.42 -2.21 -10.09
N LYS A 41 3.38 -3.51 -10.43
CA LYS A 41 2.12 -4.28 -10.51
C LYS A 41 1.37 -4.28 -9.18
N MET A 42 2.07 -4.53 -8.08
CA MET A 42 1.46 -4.57 -6.75
C MET A 42 0.93 -3.20 -6.31
N ILE A 43 1.67 -2.12 -6.59
CA ILE A 43 1.25 -0.75 -6.27
C ILE A 43 -0.01 -0.36 -7.06
N THR A 44 -0.08 -0.71 -8.34
CA THR A 44 -1.27 -0.47 -9.17
C THR A 44 -2.47 -1.25 -8.63
N ALA A 45 -2.30 -2.56 -8.38
CA ALA A 45 -3.36 -3.39 -7.82
C ALA A 45 -3.89 -2.85 -6.48
N ALA A 46 -2.99 -2.42 -5.59
CA ALA A 46 -3.37 -1.80 -4.32
C ALA A 46 -4.19 -0.52 -4.51
N SER A 47 -3.85 0.31 -5.49
CA SER A 47 -4.59 1.54 -5.82
C SER A 47 -6.01 1.24 -6.30
N GLU A 48 -6.17 0.26 -7.19
CA GLU A 48 -7.47 -0.12 -7.73
C GLU A 48 -8.37 -0.74 -6.66
N LEU A 49 -7.81 -1.64 -5.82
CA LEU A 49 -8.55 -2.21 -4.69
C LEU A 49 -8.96 -1.15 -3.67
N SER A 50 -8.06 -0.20 -3.36
CA SER A 50 -8.35 0.85 -2.39
C SER A 50 -9.44 1.80 -2.90
N ARG A 51 -9.40 2.18 -4.18
CA ARG A 51 -10.44 2.98 -4.83
C ARG A 51 -11.82 2.31 -4.83
N ASN A 52 -11.86 0.99 -5.01
CA ASN A 52 -13.13 0.25 -5.02
C ASN A 52 -13.72 0.04 -3.62
N THR A 53 -12.97 0.34 -2.55
CA THR A 53 -13.35 0.06 -1.16
C THR A 53 -13.80 1.32 -0.40
N VAL A 54 -13.17 2.48 -0.67
CA VAL A 54 -13.51 3.79 -0.08
C VAL A 54 -14.81 4.32 -0.68
#